data_AF-A0A8K1Y196-F1
#
_entry.id   AF-A0A8K1Y196-F1
#
_cell.length_a   1.000
_cell.length_b   1.000
_cell.length_c   1.000
_cell.angle_alpha   90.00
_cell.angle_beta   90.00
_cell.angle_gamma   90.00
#
_symmetry.space_group_name_H-M   'P 1'
#
loop_
_entity.id
_entity.type
_entity.pdbx_description
1 polymer ?
#
loop_
_entity_poly.entity_id
_entity_poly.type
_entity_poly.pdbx_seq_one_letter_code
_entity_poly.pdbx_strand_id
1 'polypeptide(L)'
;DMNLSILFILAISSLTIYSTLGSGWASNSKYALIGALRAVAQAISYEVTLALILLCTILLSGNFTIQNFNTTQEEIWLILPTWPLGLMWFVSSLAETNRSPFDLSEGESELVSGFNVEYAGGPFALFFLAEYANILMMNTISIIIFLGSSPTSTPHPTLILMMKAALLSMIFLWIRASYPRFRYDQLMHLVWKNFLPLTLA
;
A
#
# COMPACT_ATOMS: atom_id res chain seq x y z
N ASP A 1 19.33 -4.85 12.34
CA ASP A 1 19.17 -5.55 11.04
C ASP A 1 18.49 -6.89 11.22
N MET A 2 17.45 -7.14 10.43
CA MET A 2 16.74 -8.43 10.39
C MET A 2 16.94 -9.05 9.01
N ASN A 3 17.35 -10.33 8.98
CA ASN A 3 17.61 -11.06 7.74
C ASN A 3 16.37 -11.17 6.82
N LEU A 4 15.17 -11.22 7.41
CA LEU A 4 13.90 -11.37 6.70
C LEU A 4 13.01 -10.13 6.85
N SER A 5 13.61 -8.94 6.73
CA SER A 5 12.92 -7.67 7.01
C SER A 5 11.76 -7.39 6.06
N ILE A 6 11.84 -7.76 4.78
CA ILE A 6 10.75 -7.57 3.82
C ILE A 6 9.55 -8.47 4.15
N LEU A 7 9.79 -9.74 4.49
CA LEU A 7 8.72 -10.67 4.88
C LEU A 7 8.01 -10.21 6.16
N PHE A 8 8.78 -9.63 7.08
CA PHE A 8 8.21 -9.05 8.30
C PHE A 8 7.26 -7.88 8.01
N ILE A 9 7.62 -7.00 7.06
CA ILE A 9 6.76 -5.90 6.62
C ILE A 9 5.45 -6.45 6.02
N LEU A 10 5.54 -7.48 5.18
CA LEU A 10 4.36 -8.10 4.57
C LEU A 10 3.46 -8.77 5.64
N ALA A 11 4.05 -9.41 6.64
CA ALA A 11 3.28 -9.97 7.75
C ALA A 11 2.57 -8.89 8.57
N ILE A 12 3.20 -7.75 8.83
CA ILE A 12 2.56 -6.62 9.51
C ILE A 12 1.40 -6.06 8.68
N SER A 13 1.60 -5.90 7.36
CA SER A 13 0.54 -5.35 6.51
C SER A 13 -0.69 -6.28 6.48
N SER A 14 -0.49 -7.60 6.41
CA SER A 14 -1.57 -8.59 6.55
C SER A 14 -2.34 -8.48 7.88
N LEU A 15 -1.65 -8.08 8.96
CA LEU A 15 -2.26 -7.97 10.29
C LEU A 15 -3.21 -6.76 10.38
N THR A 16 -2.94 -5.70 9.60
CA THR A 16 -3.77 -4.49 9.60
C THR A 16 -5.22 -4.76 9.18
N ILE A 17 -5.43 -5.77 8.33
CA ILE A 17 -6.75 -6.19 7.85
C ILE A 17 -7.66 -6.62 9.01
N TYR A 18 -7.13 -7.30 10.03
CA TYR A 18 -7.90 -7.73 11.19
C TYR A 18 -8.45 -6.56 12.00
N SER A 19 -7.74 -5.42 12.03
CA SER A 19 -8.24 -4.23 12.72
C SER A 19 -9.51 -3.67 12.05
N THR A 20 -9.56 -3.69 10.71
CA THR A 20 -10.72 -3.23 9.93
C THR A 20 -11.90 -4.20 10.02
N LEU A 21 -11.63 -5.51 10.04
CA LEU A 21 -12.67 -6.53 10.22
C LEU A 21 -13.26 -6.49 11.64
N GLY A 22 -12.38 -6.38 12.65
CA GLY A 22 -12.78 -6.32 14.05
C GLY A 22 -13.66 -5.11 14.35
N SER A 23 -13.35 -3.95 13.76
CA SER A 23 -14.14 -2.74 13.95
C SER A 23 -15.51 -2.79 13.27
N GLY A 24 -15.58 -3.32 12.06
CA GLY A 24 -16.84 -3.53 11.35
C GLY A 24 -17.75 -4.59 11.98
N TRP A 25 -17.18 -5.61 12.62
CA TRP A 25 -17.96 -6.62 13.33
C TRP A 25 -18.45 -6.13 14.70
N ALA A 26 -17.61 -5.40 15.44
CA ALA A 26 -17.94 -4.91 16.77
C ALA A 26 -19.06 -3.85 16.78
N SER A 27 -19.23 -3.10 15.69
CA SER A 27 -20.29 -2.10 15.54
C SER A 27 -21.69 -2.71 15.40
N ASN A 28 -21.86 -3.99 15.06
CA ASN A 28 -23.20 -4.61 15.03
C ASN A 28 -24.24 -3.88 14.12
N SER A 29 -23.80 -3.09 13.15
CA SER A 29 -24.65 -2.53 12.08
C SER A 29 -24.38 -3.22 10.76
N LYS A 30 -25.47 -3.48 10.02
CA LYS A 30 -25.40 -4.19 8.73
C LYS A 30 -24.53 -3.46 7.71
N TYR A 31 -24.60 -2.13 7.67
CA TYR A 31 -23.82 -1.32 6.74
C TYR A 31 -22.33 -1.31 7.07
N ALA A 32 -21.96 -1.20 8.35
CA ALA A 32 -20.56 -1.25 8.79
C ALA A 32 -19.94 -2.62 8.50
N LEU A 33 -20.67 -3.70 8.75
CA LEU A 33 -20.22 -5.05 8.43
C LEU A 33 -20.00 -5.25 6.92
N ILE A 34 -20.91 -4.76 6.07
CA ILE A 34 -20.76 -4.83 4.61
C ILE A 34 -19.54 -4.02 4.14
N GLY A 35 -19.33 -2.82 4.70
CA GLY A 35 -18.16 -2.00 4.40
C GLY A 35 -16.84 -2.69 4.78
N ALA A 36 -16.78 -3.28 5.97
CA ALA A 36 -15.60 -4.02 6.42
C ALA A 36 -15.33 -5.26 5.58
N LEU A 37 -16.35 -6.03 5.19
CA LEU A 37 -16.18 -7.19 4.31
C LEU A 37 -15.65 -6.79 2.92
N ARG A 38 -16.10 -5.65 2.37
CA ARG A 38 -15.56 -5.11 1.10
C ARG A 38 -14.09 -4.70 1.25
N ALA A 39 -13.75 -4.03 2.35
CA ALA A 39 -12.38 -3.63 2.66
C ALA A 39 -11.43 -4.83 2.76
N VAL A 40 -11.88 -5.88 3.46
CA VAL A 40 -11.11 -7.13 3.63
C VAL A 40 -10.92 -7.84 2.30
N ALA A 41 -11.98 -7.96 1.49
CA ALA A 41 -11.86 -8.58 0.17
C ALA A 41 -10.91 -7.81 -0.77
N GLN A 42 -10.93 -6.48 -0.71
CA GLN A 42 -9.99 -5.62 -1.42
C GLN A 42 -8.56 -5.87 -0.94
N ALA A 43 -8.29 -5.76 0.37
CA ALA A 43 -6.96 -5.89 0.92
C ALA A 43 -6.31 -7.25 0.57
N ILE A 44 -7.06 -8.35 0.75
CA ILE A 44 -6.57 -9.71 0.41
C ILE A 44 -6.24 -9.82 -1.09
N SER A 45 -7.07 -9.25 -1.96
CA SER A 45 -6.84 -9.34 -3.40
C SER A 45 -5.54 -8.64 -3.82
N TYR A 46 -5.27 -7.46 -3.27
CA TYR A 46 -4.06 -6.70 -3.59
C TYR A 46 -2.82 -7.28 -2.92
N GLU A 47 -2.95 -7.86 -1.72
CA GLU A 47 -1.84 -8.49 -1.00
C GLU A 47 -1.18 -9.60 -1.84
N VAL A 48 -1.96 -10.38 -2.59
CA VAL A 48 -1.42 -11.40 -3.50
C VAL A 48 -0.55 -10.77 -4.59
N THR A 49 -1.02 -9.71 -5.23
CA THR A 49 -0.24 -9.02 -6.28
C THR A 49 1.00 -8.33 -5.71
N LEU A 50 0.88 -7.75 -4.52
CA LEU A 50 1.94 -7.05 -3.81
C LEU A 50 3.05 -8.01 -3.39
N ALA A 51 2.70 -9.18 -2.86
CA ALA A 51 3.62 -10.26 -2.52
C ALA A 51 4.38 -10.75 -3.76
N LEU A 52 3.69 -10.89 -4.90
CA LEU A 52 4.32 -11.36 -6.13
C LEU A 52 5.28 -10.33 -6.72
N ILE A 53 4.90 -9.04 -6.73
CA ILE A 53 5.78 -7.94 -7.18
C ILE A 53 7.01 -7.85 -6.27
N LEU A 54 6.84 -7.98 -4.95
CA LEU A 54 7.95 -8.05 -4.01
C LEU A 54 8.87 -9.24 -4.33
N LEU A 55 8.31 -10.42 -4.61
CA LEU A 55 9.11 -11.58 -4.96
C LEU A 55 9.98 -11.31 -6.20
N CYS A 56 9.42 -10.72 -7.26
CA CYS A 56 10.17 -10.34 -8.46
C CYS A 56 11.32 -9.36 -8.16
N THR A 57 11.07 -8.36 -7.31
CA THR A 57 12.11 -7.38 -6.92
C THR A 57 13.17 -7.99 -6.00
N ILE A 58 12.82 -8.95 -5.15
CA ILE A 58 13.77 -9.70 -4.32
C ILE A 58 14.66 -10.59 -5.18
N LEU A 59 14.13 -11.20 -6.24
CA LEU A 59 14.94 -12.01 -7.16
C LEU A 59 16.04 -11.17 -7.85
N LEU A 60 15.78 -9.89 -8.11
CA LEU A 60 16.78 -8.96 -8.65
C LEU A 60 17.78 -8.49 -7.59
N SER A 61 17.36 -8.35 -6.33
CA SER A 61 18.24 -7.91 -5.26
C SER A 61 19.12 -9.04 -4.71
N GLY A 62 18.60 -10.28 -4.69
CA GLY A 62 19.27 -11.49 -4.20
C GLY A 62 19.10 -11.79 -2.71
N ASN A 63 18.61 -10.85 -1.89
CA ASN A 63 18.41 -11.04 -0.45
C ASN A 63 17.10 -10.40 0.04
N PHE A 64 16.60 -10.88 1.19
CA PHE A 64 15.39 -10.38 1.84
C PHE A 64 15.61 -9.17 2.76
N THR A 65 16.83 -8.64 2.82
CA THR A 65 17.19 -7.52 3.69
C THR A 65 16.91 -6.18 3.01
N ILE A 66 16.29 -5.25 3.73
CA ILE A 66 16.00 -3.89 3.24
C ILE A 66 17.30 -3.15 2.85
N GLN A 67 18.39 -3.36 3.60
CA GLN A 67 19.68 -2.74 3.31
C GLN A 67 20.26 -3.17 1.96
N ASN A 68 19.97 -4.41 1.52
CA ASN A 68 20.46 -4.92 0.24
C ASN A 68 19.83 -4.19 -0.96
N PHE A 69 18.63 -3.61 -0.82
CA PHE A 69 18.07 -2.78 -1.88
C PHE A 69 18.92 -1.53 -2.15
N ASN A 70 19.48 -0.91 -1.11
CA ASN A 70 20.36 0.23 -1.28
C ASN A 70 21.64 -0.14 -2.05
N THR A 71 22.24 -1.31 -1.77
CA THR A 71 23.43 -1.77 -2.50
C THR A 71 23.12 -2.15 -3.94
N THR A 72 21.95 -2.73 -4.20
CA THR A 72 21.54 -3.11 -5.57
C THR A 72 21.21 -1.92 -6.46
N GLN A 73 20.85 -0.78 -5.86
CA GLN A 73 20.43 0.43 -6.56
C GLN A 73 21.53 1.50 -6.62
N GLU A 74 22.79 1.12 -6.40
CA GLU A 74 23.93 2.05 -6.47
C GLU A 74 24.12 2.61 -7.88
N GLU A 75 24.07 1.74 -8.89
CA GLU A 75 24.32 2.11 -10.29
C GLU A 75 23.07 2.68 -10.97
N ILE A 76 21.94 1.98 -10.84
CA ILE A 76 20.68 2.31 -11.51
C ILE A 76 19.52 2.09 -10.54
N TRP A 77 18.56 3.01 -10.51
CA TRP A 77 17.32 2.80 -9.74
C TRP A 77 16.53 1.61 -10.27
N LEU A 78 16.03 0.77 -9.37
CA LEU A 78 15.31 -0.45 -9.75
C LEU A 78 14.06 -0.16 -10.60
N ILE A 79 13.47 1.04 -10.45
CA ILE A 79 12.33 1.46 -11.27
C ILE A 79 12.59 1.49 -12.78
N LEU A 80 13.84 1.71 -13.21
CA LEU A 80 14.19 1.78 -14.64
C LEU A 80 14.07 0.41 -15.33
N PRO A 81 14.74 -0.66 -14.86
CA PRO A 81 14.57 -2.00 -15.44
C PRO A 81 13.17 -2.56 -15.16
N THR A 82 12.56 -2.27 -14.01
CA THR A 82 11.26 -2.84 -13.62
C THR A 82 10.12 -1.84 -13.67
N TRP A 83 10.09 -0.94 -14.65
CA TRP A 83 9.08 0.12 -14.72
C TRP A 83 7.62 -0.40 -14.70
N PRO A 84 7.24 -1.55 -15.33
CA PRO A 84 5.86 -2.04 -15.26
C PRO A 84 5.51 -2.53 -13.86
N LEU A 85 6.45 -3.22 -13.19
CA LEU A 85 6.30 -3.68 -11.81
C LEU A 85 6.21 -2.49 -10.85
N GLY A 86 6.99 -1.44 -11.06
CA GLY A 86 6.94 -0.21 -10.25
C GLY A 86 5.58 0.50 -10.35
N LEU A 87 4.99 0.56 -11.54
CA LEU A 87 3.64 1.10 -11.72
C LEU A 87 2.56 0.23 -11.08
N MET A 88 2.62 -1.10 -11.27
CA MET A 88 1.68 -2.01 -10.62
C MET A 88 1.79 -1.95 -9.09
N TRP A 89 3.02 -1.88 -8.56
CA TRP A 89 3.28 -1.70 -7.14
C TRP A 89 2.60 -0.44 -6.61
N PHE A 90 2.80 0.68 -7.31
CA PHE A 90 2.22 1.96 -6.92
C PHE A 90 0.68 1.94 -6.92
N VAL A 91 0.05 1.26 -7.87
CA VAL A 91 -1.41 1.09 -7.86
C VAL A 91 -1.85 0.15 -6.74
N SER A 92 -1.11 -0.93 -6.47
CA SER A 92 -1.42 -1.85 -5.36
C SER A 92 -1.28 -1.20 -3.98
N SER A 93 -0.29 -0.31 -3.79
CA SER A 93 -0.10 0.41 -2.53
C SER A 93 -1.18 1.47 -2.27
N LEU A 94 -1.67 2.13 -3.32
CA LEU A 94 -2.85 3.00 -3.26
C LEU A 94 -4.09 2.22 -2.81
N ALA A 95 -4.26 1.00 -3.31
CA ALA A 95 -5.41 0.18 -2.99
C ALA A 95 -5.34 -0.46 -1.59
N GLU A 96 -4.15 -0.87 -1.14
CA GLU A 96 -3.93 -1.38 0.22
C GLU A 96 -4.21 -0.31 1.29
N THR A 97 -3.86 0.95 1.00
CA THR A 97 -4.14 2.08 1.90
C THR A 97 -5.59 2.55 1.88
N ASN A 98 -6.49 1.85 1.16
CA ASN A 98 -7.92 2.16 1.05
C ASN A 98 -8.22 3.62 0.67
N ARG A 99 -7.34 4.29 -0.08
CA ARG A 99 -7.54 5.68 -0.48
C ARG A 99 -8.10 5.83 -1.88
N SER A 100 -8.80 6.95 -2.09
CA SER A 100 -9.38 7.33 -3.38
C SER A 100 -8.29 7.31 -4.46
N PRO A 101 -8.50 6.62 -5.58
CA PRO A 101 -9.78 6.17 -6.15
C PRO A 101 -10.31 4.79 -5.68
N PHE A 102 -9.59 4.09 -4.78
CA PHE A 102 -9.95 2.76 -4.26
C PHE A 102 -10.53 2.80 -2.83
N ASP A 103 -11.11 3.93 -2.45
CA ASP A 103 -11.77 4.13 -1.16
C ASP A 103 -13.21 3.57 -1.19
N LEU A 104 -13.31 2.24 -1.12
CA LEU A 104 -14.57 1.49 -1.15
C LEU A 104 -15.10 1.18 0.25
N SER A 105 -14.24 1.25 1.27
CA SER A 105 -14.55 0.93 2.66
C SER A 105 -15.19 2.10 3.39
N GLU A 106 -14.83 3.34 3.06
CA GLU A 106 -15.38 4.56 3.66
C GLU A 106 -16.53 5.16 2.85
N GLY A 107 -16.76 4.67 1.62
CA GLY A 107 -17.66 5.21 0.61
C GLY A 107 -18.88 5.97 1.14
N GLU A 108 -18.72 7.27 1.37
CA GLU A 108 -19.70 8.14 2.02
C GLU A 108 -21.05 8.15 1.28
N SER A 109 -21.00 7.99 -0.05
CA SER A 109 -22.16 7.95 -0.93
C SER A 109 -22.96 6.65 -0.85
N GLU A 110 -22.33 5.54 -0.44
CA GLU A 110 -22.94 4.21 -0.42
C GLU A 110 -23.20 3.71 1.01
N LEU A 111 -22.35 4.08 1.96
CA LEU A 111 -22.30 3.52 3.31
C LEU A 111 -22.27 4.58 4.42
N VAL A 112 -22.43 5.87 4.10
CA VAL A 112 -22.53 7.01 5.04
C VAL A 112 -21.28 7.24 5.94
N SER A 113 -20.35 6.28 5.99
CA SER A 113 -18.96 6.29 6.53
C SER A 113 -18.42 4.88 6.80
N GLY A 114 -19.11 3.81 6.36
CA GLY A 114 -18.56 2.45 6.35
C GLY A 114 -18.35 1.84 7.74
N PHE A 115 -17.12 1.40 8.02
CA PHE A 115 -16.77 0.71 9.28
C PHE A 115 -16.60 1.65 10.48
N ASN A 116 -16.52 2.96 10.25
CA ASN A 116 -16.30 3.98 11.30
C ASN A 116 -17.59 4.63 11.82
N VAL A 117 -18.76 4.25 11.29
CA VAL A 117 -20.05 4.92 11.53
C VAL A 117 -20.40 5.07 13.03
N GLU A 118 -19.95 4.12 13.85
CA GLU A 118 -20.34 4.06 15.27
C GLU A 118 -19.25 4.49 16.24
N TYR A 119 -18.04 4.76 15.74
CA TYR A 119 -16.93 5.14 16.58
C TYR A 119 -16.96 6.64 16.89
N ALA A 120 -17.02 6.98 18.17
CA ALA A 120 -16.91 8.35 18.65
C ALA A 120 -15.47 8.91 18.53
N GLY A 121 -15.32 10.22 18.72
CA GLY A 121 -14.13 11.00 18.35
C GLY A 121 -12.76 10.42 18.73
N GLY A 122 -12.60 9.79 19.91
CA GLY A 122 -11.32 9.19 20.32
C GLY A 122 -10.90 8.00 19.44
N PRO A 123 -11.65 6.88 19.46
CA PRO A 123 -11.41 5.75 18.56
C PRO A 123 -11.41 6.12 17.07
N PHE A 124 -12.27 7.06 16.66
CA PHE A 124 -12.28 7.60 15.30
C PHE A 124 -10.93 8.22 14.91
N ALA A 125 -10.37 9.08 15.77
CA ALA A 125 -9.07 9.71 15.51
C ALA A 125 -7.93 8.70 15.36
N LEU A 126 -7.99 7.57 16.09
CA LEU A 126 -6.99 6.50 15.97
C LEU A 126 -7.04 5.81 14.60
N PHE A 127 -8.22 5.62 14.00
CA PHE A 127 -8.33 5.06 12.66
C PHE A 127 -7.70 5.96 11.60
N PHE A 128 -7.98 7.27 11.63
CA PHE A 128 -7.36 8.21 10.68
C PHE A 128 -5.85 8.28 10.87
N LEU A 129 -5.39 8.34 12.13
CA LEU A 129 -3.96 8.35 12.42
C LEU A 129 -3.27 7.09 11.86
N ALA A 130 -3.87 5.92 12.07
CA ALA A 130 -3.35 4.65 11.56
C ALA A 130 -3.34 4.60 10.04
N GLU A 131 -4.39 5.08 9.37
CA GLU A 131 -4.46 5.13 7.91
C GLU A 131 -3.37 6.04 7.33
N TYR A 132 -3.18 7.24 7.89
CA TYR A 132 -2.11 8.15 7.44
C TYR A 132 -0.72 7.61 7.76
N ALA A 133 -0.55 6.93 8.89
CA ALA A 133 0.70 6.25 9.21
C ALA A 133 1.00 5.13 8.18
N ASN A 134 0.00 4.36 7.77
CA ASN A 134 0.15 3.33 6.73
C ASN A 134 0.50 3.94 5.37
N ILE A 135 -0.07 5.09 5.01
CA ILE A 135 0.30 5.80 3.77
C ILE A 135 1.78 6.21 3.78
N LEU A 136 2.26 6.78 4.89
CA LEU A 136 3.67 7.16 5.01
C LEU A 136 4.58 5.94 5.00
N MET A 137 4.23 4.89 5.75
CA MET A 137 4.97 3.63 5.77
C MET A 137 5.08 3.03 4.36
N MET A 138 3.97 2.90 3.64
CA MET A 138 3.96 2.27 2.33
C MET A 138 4.73 3.09 1.27
N ASN A 139 4.64 4.42 1.35
CA ASN A 139 5.45 5.30 0.49
C ASN A 139 6.94 5.16 0.79
N THR A 140 7.35 5.10 2.06
CA THR A 140 8.76 4.88 2.40
C THR A 140 9.27 3.53 1.90
N ILE A 141 8.49 2.45 2.03
CA ILE A 141 8.83 1.12 1.51
C ILE A 141 9.01 1.16 0.00
N SER A 142 8.07 1.77 -0.73
CA SER A 142 8.13 1.85 -2.19
C SER A 142 9.39 2.57 -2.70
N ILE A 143 9.86 3.58 -1.97
CA ILE A 143 11.07 4.29 -2.34
C ILE A 143 12.30 3.44 -2.08
N ILE A 144 12.34 2.71 -0.97
CA ILE A 144 13.46 1.81 -0.70
C ILE A 144 13.55 0.72 -1.77
N ILE A 145 12.40 0.17 -2.21
CA ILE A 145 12.38 -0.91 -3.22
C ILE A 145 12.69 -0.40 -4.63
N PHE A 146 12.23 0.79 -5.03
CA PHE A 146 12.30 1.21 -6.45
C PHE A 146 13.22 2.40 -6.74
N LEU A 147 13.28 3.39 -5.85
CA LEU A 147 13.85 4.70 -6.15
C LEU A 147 15.13 5.00 -5.37
N GLY A 148 15.45 4.24 -4.33
CA GLY A 148 16.67 4.26 -3.52
C GLY A 148 17.05 5.62 -2.94
N SER A 149 17.96 5.69 -1.98
CA SER A 149 18.57 6.99 -1.62
C SER A 149 19.71 7.42 -2.55
N SER A 150 20.03 6.64 -3.59
CA SER A 150 21.22 6.80 -4.47
C SER A 150 22.56 6.66 -3.71
N PRO A 151 23.70 6.47 -4.43
CA PRO A 151 24.82 5.70 -3.91
C PRO A 151 25.54 6.40 -2.76
N THR A 152 26.30 5.57 -2.06
CA THR A 152 27.22 5.73 -0.92
C THR A 152 28.00 7.05 -0.76
N SER A 153 27.91 7.98 -1.71
CA SER A 153 28.64 9.26 -1.76
C SER A 153 27.80 10.52 -1.56
N THR A 154 26.49 10.42 -1.31
CA THR A 154 25.70 11.61 -0.92
C THR A 154 25.76 11.82 0.59
N PRO A 155 26.06 13.04 1.09
CA PRO A 155 26.33 13.28 2.51
C PRO A 155 25.10 13.08 3.42
N HIS A 156 23.89 13.07 2.86
CA HIS A 156 22.63 13.00 3.63
C HIS A 156 21.61 12.03 3.01
N PRO A 157 21.82 10.70 3.11
CA PRO A 157 20.91 9.70 2.53
C PRO A 157 19.51 9.73 3.17
N THR A 158 19.44 10.07 4.46
CA THR A 158 18.18 10.22 5.20
C THR A 158 17.32 11.36 4.68
N LEU A 159 17.92 12.51 4.39
CA LEU A 159 17.22 13.66 3.83
C LEU A 159 16.66 13.34 2.44
N ILE A 160 17.46 12.67 1.59
CA ILE A 160 17.03 12.27 0.25
C ILE A 160 15.86 11.29 0.32
N LEU A 161 15.93 10.29 1.21
CA LEU A 161 14.83 9.35 1.43
C LEU A 161 13.55 10.08 1.88
N MET A 162 13.66 10.99 2.86
CA MET A 162 12.51 11.78 3.35
C MET A 162 11.93 12.68 2.25
N MET A 163 12.77 13.34 1.46
CA MET A 163 12.31 14.20 0.36
C MET A 163 11.60 13.40 -0.73
N LYS A 164 12.15 12.23 -1.11
CA LYS A 164 11.48 11.32 -2.04
C LYS A 164 10.15 10.81 -1.47
N ALA A 165 10.10 10.49 -0.18
CA ALA A 165 8.90 10.00 0.51
C ALA A 165 7.80 11.05 0.57
N ALA A 166 8.18 12.29 0.88
CA ALA A 166 7.28 13.43 0.82
C ALA A 166 6.77 13.69 -0.61
N LEU A 167 7.63 13.55 -1.62
CA LEU A 167 7.22 13.71 -3.02
C LEU A 167 6.20 12.64 -3.44
N LEU A 168 6.43 11.37 -3.06
CA LEU A 168 5.51 10.29 -3.38
C LEU A 168 4.17 10.41 -2.64
N SER A 169 4.19 10.87 -1.38
CA SER A 169 2.95 11.15 -0.65
C SER A 169 2.18 12.35 -1.24
N MET A 170 2.88 13.35 -1.79
CA MET A 170 2.23 14.41 -2.56
C MET A 170 1.57 13.88 -3.84
N ILE A 171 2.17 12.88 -4.50
CA ILE A 171 1.53 12.21 -5.65
C ILE A 171 0.26 11.46 -5.21
N PHE A 172 0.26 10.80 -4.05
CA PHE A 172 -0.96 10.19 -3.48
C PHE A 172 -2.09 11.21 -3.30
N LEU A 173 -1.77 12.39 -2.75
CA LEU A 173 -2.73 13.48 -2.59
C LEU A 173 -3.23 14.02 -3.93
N TRP A 174 -2.34 14.13 -4.92
CA TRP A 174 -2.70 14.61 -6.25
C TRP A 174 -3.62 13.64 -7.00
N ILE A 175 -3.37 12.34 -6.89
CA ILE A 175 -4.22 11.29 -7.48
C ILE A 175 -5.62 11.34 -6.87
N ARG A 176 -5.70 11.49 -5.54
CA ARG A 176 -6.98 11.69 -4.84
C ARG A 176 -7.78 12.87 -5.40
N ALA A 177 -7.12 13.98 -5.72
CA ALA A 177 -7.80 15.16 -6.25
C ALA A 177 -8.22 15.02 -7.72
N SER A 178 -7.61 14.10 -8.48
CA SER A 178 -7.74 14.06 -9.95
C SER A 178 -8.68 12.96 -10.45
N TYR A 179 -8.74 11.80 -9.78
CA TYR A 179 -9.45 10.62 -10.30
C TYR A 179 -10.80 10.36 -9.62
N PRO A 180 -11.83 9.93 -10.37
CA PRO A 180 -13.08 9.46 -9.79
C PRO A 180 -12.89 8.11 -9.10
N ARG A 181 -13.79 7.79 -8.17
CA ARG A 181 -13.81 6.50 -7.46
C ARG A 181 -14.10 5.36 -8.44
N PHE A 182 -13.40 4.24 -8.28
CA PHE A 182 -13.70 2.99 -9.00
C PHE A 182 -14.85 2.25 -8.34
N ARG A 183 -15.59 1.46 -9.13
CA ARG A 183 -16.55 0.50 -8.59
C ARG A 183 -15.83 -0.75 -8.13
N TYR A 184 -16.32 -1.38 -7.05
CA TYR A 184 -15.77 -2.63 -6.49
C TYR A 184 -15.53 -3.72 -7.54
N ASP A 185 -16.50 -3.95 -8.43
CA ASP A 185 -16.38 -4.99 -9.47
C ASP A 185 -15.24 -4.72 -10.46
N GLN A 186 -15.01 -3.44 -10.81
CA GLN A 186 -13.95 -3.03 -11.71
C GLN A 186 -12.57 -3.17 -11.05
N LEU A 187 -12.50 -2.85 -9.76
CA LEU A 187 -11.31 -3.03 -8.94
C LEU A 187 -10.91 -4.51 -8.91
N MET A 188 -11.84 -5.41 -8.60
CA MET A 188 -11.56 -6.85 -8.55
C MET A 188 -11.15 -7.38 -9.93
N HIS A 189 -11.79 -6.91 -11.01
CA HIS A 189 -11.41 -7.27 -12.36
C HIS A 189 -9.98 -6.82 -12.70
N LEU A 190 -9.57 -5.62 -12.27
CA LEU A 190 -8.23 -5.09 -12.51
C LEU A 190 -7.16 -5.94 -11.83
N VAL A 191 -7.36 -6.33 -10.57
CA VAL A 191 -6.42 -7.17 -9.83
C VAL A 191 -6.30 -8.56 -10.45
N TRP A 192 -7.44 -9.25 -10.59
CA TRP A 192 -7.45 -10.67 -10.93
C TRP A 192 -7.19 -10.95 -12.41
N LYS A 193 -7.62 -10.07 -13.32
CA LYS A 193 -7.51 -10.33 -14.75
C LYS A 193 -6.41 -9.53 -15.45
N ASN A 194 -5.96 -8.41 -14.88
CA ASN A 194 -4.90 -7.62 -15.49
C ASN A 194 -3.59 -7.77 -14.71
N PHE A 195 -3.59 -7.45 -13.41
CA PHE A 195 -2.35 -7.46 -12.63
C PHE A 195 -1.82 -8.87 -12.43
N LEU A 196 -2.64 -9.82 -11.97
CA LEU A 196 -2.16 -11.16 -11.66
C LEU A 196 -1.55 -11.90 -12.88
N PRO A 197 -2.14 -11.87 -14.09
CA PRO A 197 -1.49 -12.47 -15.26
C PRO A 197 -0.22 -11.73 -15.69
N LEU A 198 -0.19 -10.40 -15.55
CA LEU A 198 0.97 -9.59 -15.94
C LEU A 198 2.15 -9.74 -14.97
N THR A 199 1.89 -9.94 -13.69
CA THR A 199 2.94 -10.16 -12.68
C THR A 199 3.51 -11.57 -12.74
N LEU A 200 2.73 -12.56 -13.22
CA LEU A 200 3.19 -13.93 -13.45
C LEU A 200 3.98 -14.11 -14.76
N ALA A 201 3.79 -13.22 -15.73
CA ALA A 201 4.47 -13.24 -17.02
C ALA A 201 5.89 -12.67 -16.91
#